data_AF-A0A1Q3BH06-F1
#
_entry.id   AF-A0A1Q3BH06-F1
#
_cell.length_a   1.000
_cell.length_b   1.000
_cell.length_c   1.000
_cell.angle_alpha   90.00
_cell.angle_beta   90.00
_cell.angle_gamma   90.00
#
_symmetry.space_group_name_H-M   'P 1'
#
loop_
_entity.id
_entity.type
_entity.pdbx_description
1 polymer ?
#
loop_
_entity_poly.entity_id
_entity_poly.type
_entity_poly.pdbx_seq_one_letter_code
_entity_poly.pdbx_strand_id
1 'polypeptide(L)'
;NIINVLQSLDKTYSNSELVRKILRCLPRSWMLNVTAIEEAKNLNLLPLEDLLGSLITHELTMQKREDDEEKERKKKKVVALKSSTNEDSDDDEDDDNDEDLALFTRKFKKFLANKTKFGHYKSDCPRLKKKEFIKKKKAMVATWDDSDESSSDEDTQEQVAQLALMAFEEEEEEESEEVTYDELIIMCEKYNSIIASLKKKVKILTNENDELKTIDLTKEINSKNVKIDFLENEVSHLEEENKNLKIEVDALKKTFSKFSSSSENLENLLGIQMCVFDKAELGYE
;
A
#
# COMPACT_ATOMS: atom_id res chain seq x y z
N ASN A 1 7.93 -18.08 12.11
CA ASN A 1 8.09 -19.30 12.92
C ASN A 1 9.31 -19.24 13.86
N ILE A 2 9.64 -18.06 14.43
CA ILE A 2 10.82 -17.88 15.32
C ILE A 2 10.41 -18.05 16.80
N ILE A 3 9.15 -17.74 17.13
CA ILE A 3 8.60 -17.83 18.50
C ILE A 3 8.60 -19.29 18.99
N ASN A 4 8.24 -20.25 18.12
CA ASN A 4 8.29 -21.69 18.44
C ASN A 4 9.71 -22.20 18.75
N VAL A 5 10.73 -21.68 18.05
CA VAL A 5 12.14 -22.06 18.27
C VAL A 5 12.69 -21.48 19.58
N LEU A 6 12.14 -20.37 20.07
CA LEU A 6 12.51 -19.77 21.35
C LEU A 6 11.83 -20.46 22.54
N GLN A 7 10.59 -20.92 22.36
CA GLN A 7 9.89 -21.74 23.36
C GLN A 7 10.56 -23.11 23.57
N SER A 8 11.15 -23.71 22.54
CA SER A 8 11.93 -24.96 22.69
C SER A 8 13.28 -24.77 23.40
N LEU A 9 13.70 -23.53 23.65
CA LEU A 9 14.92 -23.15 24.40
C LEU A 9 14.63 -22.75 25.86
N ASP A 10 13.40 -22.97 26.34
CA ASP A 10 12.94 -22.64 27.71
C ASP A 10 13.09 -21.15 28.10
N LYS A 11 13.25 -20.27 27.10
CA LYS A 11 13.34 -18.83 27.31
C LYS A 11 11.96 -18.19 27.18
N THR A 12 11.28 -18.03 28.32
CA THR A 12 10.07 -17.21 28.41
C THR A 12 10.44 -15.74 28.51
N TYR A 13 9.91 -14.90 27.61
CA TYR A 13 10.07 -13.45 27.67
C TYR A 13 8.84 -12.82 28.33
N SER A 14 9.05 -11.88 29.25
CA SER A 14 7.97 -11.06 29.78
C SER A 14 7.52 -10.02 28.75
N ASN A 15 6.28 -9.54 28.85
CA ASN A 15 5.75 -8.50 27.95
C ASN A 15 6.65 -7.26 27.90
N SER A 16 7.20 -6.85 29.05
CA SER A 16 8.13 -5.71 29.13
C SER A 16 9.44 -5.91 28.35
N GLU A 17 9.92 -7.15 28.22
CA GLU A 17 11.12 -7.48 27.45
C GLU A 17 10.83 -7.52 25.95
N LEU A 18 9.65 -8.01 25.58
CA LEU A 18 9.18 -8.02 24.19
C LEU A 18 9.03 -6.59 23.66
N VAL A 19 8.36 -5.72 24.43
CA VAL A 19 8.21 -4.28 24.14
C VAL A 19 9.58 -3.63 23.90
N ARG A 20 10.54 -3.83 24.81
CA ARG A 20 11.91 -3.27 24.68
C ARG A 20 12.72 -3.86 23.52
N LYS A 21 12.45 -5.11 23.12
CA LYS A 21 13.10 -5.74 21.97
C LYS A 21 12.53 -5.19 20.66
N ILE A 22 11.21 -5.04 20.57
CA ILE A 22 10.54 -4.47 19.40
C ILE A 22 11.00 -3.03 19.18
N LEU A 23 10.99 -2.19 20.22
CA LEU A 23 11.45 -0.80 20.12
C LEU A 23 12.93 -0.70 19.64
N ARG A 24 13.80 -1.62 20.07
CA ARG A 24 15.20 -1.68 19.63
C ARG A 24 15.39 -2.15 18.18
N CYS A 25 14.44 -2.89 17.64
CA CYS A 25 14.49 -3.39 16.27
C CYS A 25 13.95 -2.39 15.24
N LEU A 26 13.41 -1.24 15.68
CA LEU A 26 12.84 -0.25 14.76
C LEU A 26 13.92 0.55 14.01
N PRO A 27 13.66 0.94 12.74
CA PRO A 27 14.58 1.76 11.96
C PRO A 27 14.87 3.11 12.60
N ARG A 28 16.00 3.72 12.24
CA ARG A 28 16.43 5.02 12.81
C ARG A 28 15.41 6.16 12.56
N SER A 29 14.64 6.08 11.48
CA SER A 29 13.54 7.02 11.18
C SER A 29 12.42 7.02 12.22
N TRP A 30 12.32 5.97 13.04
CA TRP A 30 11.29 5.84 14.08
C TRP A 30 11.77 6.31 15.46
N MET A 31 13.04 6.72 15.61
CA MET A 31 13.61 7.10 16.90
C MET A 31 12.79 8.17 17.65
N LEU A 32 12.27 9.18 16.93
CA LEU A 32 11.46 10.24 17.56
C LEU A 32 10.18 9.68 18.20
N ASN A 33 9.56 8.69 17.56
CA ASN A 33 8.38 8.02 18.07
C ASN A 33 8.73 7.06 19.22
N VAL A 34 9.86 6.34 19.12
CA VAL A 34 10.38 5.50 20.21
C VAL A 34 10.64 6.33 21.47
N THR A 35 11.33 7.47 21.35
CA THR A 35 11.61 8.36 22.49
C THR A 35 10.33 8.91 23.11
N ALA A 36 9.35 9.33 22.29
CA ALA A 36 8.06 9.78 22.80
C ALA A 36 7.29 8.67 23.56
N ILE A 37 7.36 7.43 23.08
CA ILE A 37 6.74 6.27 23.76
C ILE A 37 7.47 5.95 25.07
N GLU A 38 8.79 6.00 25.08
CA GLU A 38 9.63 5.78 26.27
C GLU A 38 9.41 6.87 27.34
N GLU A 39 9.19 8.12 26.93
CA GLU A 39 8.90 9.25 27.84
C GLU A 39 7.45 9.27 28.33
N ALA A 40 6.48 8.94 27.48
CA ALA A 40 5.05 9.05 27.81
C ALA A 40 4.49 7.83 28.54
N LYS A 41 5.09 6.64 28.37
CA LYS A 41 4.53 5.38 28.90
C LYS A 41 5.57 4.56 29.65
N ASN A 42 5.16 4.01 30.81
CA ASN A 42 5.97 3.05 31.54
C ASN A 42 6.02 1.71 30.79
N LEU A 43 7.17 1.37 30.20
CA LEU A 43 7.38 0.14 29.40
C LEU A 43 7.11 -1.18 30.14
N ASN A 44 7.04 -1.15 31.49
CA ASN A 44 6.71 -2.31 32.31
C ASN A 44 5.19 -2.56 32.43
N LEU A 45 4.37 -1.55 32.18
CA LEU A 45 2.91 -1.59 32.28
C LEU A 45 2.22 -1.51 30.92
N LEU A 46 2.98 -1.27 29.84
CA LEU A 46 2.45 -1.12 28.49
C LEU A 46 2.03 -2.49 27.93
N PRO A 47 0.73 -2.70 27.61
CA PRO A 47 0.30 -3.87 26.87
C PRO A 47 0.96 -3.89 25.49
N LEU A 48 1.28 -5.07 24.98
CA LEU A 48 1.97 -5.22 23.70
C LEU A 48 1.07 -4.77 22.54
N GLU A 49 -0.23 -4.98 22.69
CA GLU A 49 -1.28 -4.62 21.76
C GLU A 49 -1.34 -3.09 21.57
N ASP A 50 -1.21 -2.33 22.65
CA ASP A 50 -1.20 -0.87 22.62
C ASP A 50 0.06 -0.32 21.93
N LEU A 51 1.21 -0.98 22.14
CA LEU A 51 2.44 -0.63 21.43
C LEU A 51 2.28 -0.85 19.93
N LEU A 52 1.81 -2.02 19.53
CA LEU A 52 1.60 -2.38 18.13
C LEU A 52 0.59 -1.43 17.47
N GLY A 53 -0.51 -1.10 18.15
CA GLY A 53 -1.49 -0.12 17.66
C GLY A 53 -0.89 1.27 17.44
N SER A 54 -0.06 1.75 18.37
CA SER A 54 0.66 3.02 18.21
C SER A 54 1.65 2.99 17.03
N LEU A 55 2.31 1.85 16.84
CA LEU A 55 3.30 1.65 15.78
C LEU A 55 2.63 1.66 14.39
N ILE A 56 1.55 0.90 14.23
CA ILE A 56 0.75 0.83 13.00
C ILE A 56 0.16 2.20 12.66
N THR A 57 -0.35 2.92 13.67
CA THR A 57 -0.90 4.26 13.45
C THR A 57 0.18 5.21 12.93
N HIS A 58 1.39 5.17 13.50
CA HIS A 58 2.50 5.98 13.03
C HIS A 58 2.90 5.63 11.59
N GLU A 59 2.94 4.34 11.25
CA GLU A 59 3.20 3.85 9.89
C GLU A 59 2.22 4.43 8.87
N LEU A 60 0.91 4.29 9.15
CA LEU A 60 -0.16 4.82 8.29
C LEU A 60 -0.05 6.33 8.12
N THR A 61 0.31 7.07 9.17
CA THR A 61 0.50 8.52 9.06
C THR A 61 1.74 8.91 8.27
N MET A 62 2.81 8.10 8.28
CA MET A 62 3.99 8.33 7.44
C MET A 62 3.64 8.08 5.97
N GLN A 63 2.99 6.97 5.65
CA GLN A 63 2.60 6.62 4.29
C GLN A 63 1.66 7.66 3.68
N LYS A 64 0.68 8.16 4.45
CA LYS A 64 -0.21 9.23 3.99
C LYS A 64 0.54 10.52 3.66
N ARG A 65 1.56 10.88 4.44
CA ARG A 65 2.39 12.06 4.14
C ARG A 65 3.22 11.87 2.87
N GLU A 66 3.73 10.68 2.63
CA GLU A 66 4.46 10.35 1.40
C GLU A 66 3.53 10.44 0.17
N ASP A 67 2.31 9.91 0.25
CA ASP A 67 1.31 10.02 -0.82
C ASP A 67 0.90 11.47 -1.11
N ASP A 68 0.70 12.27 -0.07
CA ASP A 68 0.34 13.69 -0.21
C ASP A 68 1.51 14.50 -0.77
N GLU A 69 2.75 14.22 -0.34
CA GLU A 69 3.96 14.83 -0.91
C GLU A 69 4.18 14.42 -2.37
N GLU A 70 3.91 13.16 -2.73
CA GLU A 70 4.04 12.69 -4.10
C GLU A 70 2.99 13.34 -5.02
N LYS A 71 1.75 13.46 -4.56
CA LYS A 71 0.70 14.21 -5.27
C LYS A 71 1.09 15.67 -5.47
N GLU A 72 1.68 16.32 -4.47
CA GLU A 72 2.17 17.70 -4.59
C GLU A 72 3.38 17.82 -5.53
N ARG A 73 4.30 16.85 -5.53
CA ARG A 73 5.43 16.80 -6.49
C ARG A 73 4.95 16.55 -7.92
N LYS A 74 3.92 15.73 -8.11
CA LYS A 74 3.25 15.49 -9.41
C LYS A 74 2.54 16.75 -9.91
N LYS A 75 1.83 17.49 -9.05
CA LYS A 75 1.22 18.78 -9.40
C LYS A 75 2.25 19.85 -9.78
N LYS A 76 3.41 19.90 -9.10
CA LYS A 76 4.49 20.86 -9.38
C LYS A 76 5.26 20.59 -10.70
N LYS A 77 5.14 19.39 -11.28
CA LYS A 77 5.74 19.03 -12.58
C LYS A 77 4.86 19.35 -13.79
N VAL A 78 3.65 19.89 -13.61
CA VAL A 78 2.81 20.36 -14.72
C VAL A 78 3.34 21.71 -15.21
N VAL A 79 4.37 21.66 -16.05
CA VAL A 79 4.78 22.79 -16.90
C VAL A 79 3.69 22.98 -17.96
N ALA A 80 3.18 24.20 -18.06
CA ALA A 80 2.02 24.59 -18.84
C ALA A 80 2.09 24.16 -20.32
N LEU A 81 1.22 23.24 -20.73
CA LEU A 81 0.78 23.07 -22.10
C LEU A 81 -0.74 22.99 -22.09
N LYS A 82 -1.41 24.09 -22.51
CA LYS A 82 -2.83 24.07 -22.80
C LYS A 82 -3.03 23.36 -24.14
N SER A 83 -3.77 22.26 -24.16
CA SER A 83 -4.50 21.80 -25.35
C SER A 83 -5.89 21.36 -24.95
N SER A 84 -6.87 21.83 -25.71
CA SER A 84 -8.29 21.73 -25.44
C SER A 84 -8.87 20.36 -25.79
N THR A 85 -9.90 19.98 -25.02
CA THR A 85 -11.11 19.25 -25.43
C THR A 85 -11.23 17.75 -25.09
N ASN A 86 -12.16 17.52 -24.15
CA ASN A 86 -13.13 16.43 -23.92
C ASN A 86 -12.72 15.10 -23.27
N GLU A 87 -13.32 14.87 -22.08
CA GLU A 87 -14.27 13.78 -21.71
C GLU A 87 -14.07 12.45 -22.47
N ASP A 88 -13.85 11.28 -21.86
CA ASP A 88 -14.49 10.71 -20.67
C ASP A 88 -13.57 9.73 -19.91
N SER A 89 -13.87 9.57 -18.63
CA SER A 89 -13.29 8.60 -17.70
C SER A 89 -14.00 7.27 -17.86
N ASP A 90 -13.26 6.22 -18.21
CA ASP A 90 -13.64 4.85 -17.90
C ASP A 90 -12.42 4.14 -17.30
N ASP A 91 -12.66 3.58 -16.11
CA ASP A 91 -11.83 2.61 -15.42
C ASP A 91 -11.53 1.43 -16.35
N ASP A 92 -10.26 1.02 -16.41
CA ASP A 92 -9.88 -0.38 -16.54
C ASP A 92 -8.42 -0.50 -16.07
N GLU A 93 -8.25 -0.91 -14.81
CA GLU A 93 -7.02 -1.55 -14.35
C GLU A 93 -6.84 -2.82 -15.17
N ASP A 94 -5.77 -2.93 -15.96
CA ASP A 94 -4.94 -4.14 -16.07
C ASP A 94 -3.81 -3.97 -17.11
N ASP A 95 -2.58 -4.26 -16.65
CA ASP A 95 -1.37 -4.60 -17.44
C ASP A 95 -0.46 -3.48 -18.00
N ASP A 96 -0.15 -2.46 -17.19
CA ASP A 96 0.84 -1.40 -17.53
C ASP A 96 2.29 -1.88 -17.73
N ASN A 97 2.61 -3.15 -17.44
CA ASN A 97 4.01 -3.62 -17.52
C ASN A 97 4.48 -3.90 -18.95
N ASP A 98 3.57 -4.23 -19.87
CA ASP A 98 3.92 -4.54 -21.26
C ASP A 98 4.06 -3.28 -22.12
N GLU A 99 3.28 -2.22 -21.86
CA GLU A 99 3.38 -0.93 -22.57
C GLU A 99 4.70 -0.21 -22.23
N ASP A 100 5.08 -0.19 -20.95
CA ASP A 100 6.35 0.41 -20.51
C ASP A 100 7.57 -0.36 -21.02
N LEU A 101 7.50 -1.70 -21.04
CA LEU A 101 8.54 -2.54 -21.62
C LEU A 101 8.63 -2.36 -23.15
N ALA A 102 7.50 -2.19 -23.84
CA ALA A 102 7.45 -1.89 -25.27
C ALA A 102 8.03 -0.51 -25.58
N LEU A 103 7.74 0.50 -24.76
CA LEU A 103 8.32 1.85 -24.87
C LEU A 103 9.81 1.85 -24.62
N PHE A 104 10.29 1.10 -23.63
CA PHE A 104 11.72 0.91 -23.35
C PHE A 104 12.41 0.23 -24.53
N THR A 105 11.85 -0.88 -25.03
CA THR A 105 12.38 -1.63 -26.18
C THR A 105 12.41 -0.77 -27.45
N ARG A 106 11.39 0.05 -27.68
CA ARG A 106 11.32 1.00 -28.81
C ARG A 106 12.39 2.09 -28.71
N LYS A 107 12.59 2.65 -27.52
CA LYS A 107 13.63 3.65 -27.26
C LYS A 107 15.02 3.06 -27.43
N PHE A 108 15.24 1.86 -26.91
CA PHE A 108 16.51 1.14 -27.03
C PHE A 108 16.84 0.77 -28.48
N LYS A 109 15.86 0.27 -29.24
CA LYS A 109 16.00 0.00 -30.68
C LYS A 109 16.32 1.26 -31.49
N LYS A 110 15.71 2.41 -31.14
CA LYS A 110 15.99 3.70 -31.78
C LYS A 110 17.37 4.24 -31.43
N PHE A 111 17.84 4.02 -30.21
CA PHE A 111 19.20 4.36 -29.78
C PHE A 111 20.25 3.56 -30.55
N LEU A 112 20.06 2.24 -30.68
CA LEU A 112 20.93 1.37 -31.48
C LEU A 112 20.96 1.79 -32.96
N ALA A 113 19.80 2.11 -33.56
CA ALA A 113 19.70 2.55 -34.95
C ALA A 113 20.31 3.94 -35.23
N ASN A 114 20.49 4.77 -34.19
CA ASN A 114 21.15 6.07 -34.32
C ASN A 114 22.68 5.94 -34.23
N LYS A 115 23.21 4.96 -33.47
CA LYS A 115 24.66 4.72 -33.41
C LYS A 115 25.20 4.03 -34.67
N THR A 116 24.40 3.24 -35.39
CA THR A 116 24.81 2.61 -36.65
C THR A 116 24.95 3.56 -37.85
N LYS A 117 24.65 4.86 -37.67
CA LYS A 117 24.78 5.89 -38.72
C LYS A 117 26.01 6.78 -38.60
N PHE A 118 26.91 6.50 -37.66
CA PHE A 118 28.22 7.17 -37.61
C PHE A 118 29.15 6.59 -38.68
N GLY A 119 28.91 7.04 -39.93
CA GLY A 119 29.72 6.65 -41.09
C GLY A 119 29.63 7.61 -42.28
N HIS A 120 28.88 8.72 -42.19
CA HIS A 120 28.85 9.71 -43.26
C HIS A 120 29.19 11.11 -42.74
N TYR A 121 30.36 11.60 -43.18
CA TYR A 121 30.72 13.00 -43.09
C TYR A 121 29.74 13.85 -43.93
N LYS A 122 29.46 15.04 -43.42
CA LYS A 122 28.32 15.92 -43.77
C LYS A 122 28.24 16.40 -45.23
N SER A 123 29.16 16.04 -46.13
CA SER A 123 29.16 16.53 -47.52
C SER A 123 28.31 15.72 -48.50
N ASP A 124 28.01 14.44 -48.23
CA ASP A 124 27.57 13.52 -49.28
C ASP A 124 26.12 13.03 -49.13
N CYS A 125 25.24 13.82 -48.50
CA CYS A 125 23.81 13.47 -48.47
C CYS A 125 23.10 13.97 -49.75
N PRO A 126 22.61 13.09 -50.65
CA PRO A 126 21.95 13.53 -51.87
C PRO A 126 20.52 13.99 -51.58
N ARG A 127 20.15 15.14 -52.17
CA ARG A 127 18.79 15.68 -52.43
C ARG A 127 18.29 16.76 -51.45
N LEU A 128 18.56 18.01 -51.81
CA LEU A 128 17.51 19.03 -51.88
C LEU A 128 17.52 19.66 -53.27
N LYS A 129 16.43 19.45 -54.02
CA LYS A 129 16.21 20.06 -55.33
C LYS A 129 16.13 21.58 -55.16
N LYS A 130 17.05 22.32 -55.80
CA LYS A 130 16.97 23.77 -55.97
C LYS A 130 15.78 24.11 -56.87
N LYS A 131 14.88 24.98 -56.41
CA LYS A 131 14.11 25.85 -57.30
C LYS A 131 15.00 27.05 -57.63
N GLU A 132 15.27 27.24 -58.91
CA GLU A 132 15.95 28.41 -59.46
C GLU A 132 15.12 29.66 -59.22
N PHE A 133 15.72 30.74 -58.70
CA PHE A 133 15.43 32.10 -59.15
C PHE A 133 16.68 33.00 -58.99
N ILE A 134 17.26 33.33 -60.15
CA ILE A 134 17.76 34.65 -60.60
C ILE A 134 18.90 35.34 -59.81
N LYS A 135 20.09 35.22 -60.42
CA LYS A 135 21.23 36.15 -60.55
C LYS A 135 21.13 37.53 -59.85
N LYS A 136 22.15 37.86 -59.04
CA LYS A 136 23.15 38.91 -59.34
C LYS A 136 24.32 38.86 -58.32
N LYS A 137 25.54 38.77 -58.86
CA LYS A 137 26.82 38.92 -58.15
C LYS A 137 27.12 40.41 -57.94
N LYS A 138 27.74 40.77 -56.82
CA LYS A 138 28.75 41.85 -56.77
C LYS A 138 29.76 41.56 -55.67
N ALA A 139 31.02 41.43 -56.08
CA ALA A 139 32.19 41.24 -55.25
C ALA A 139 32.63 42.55 -54.61
N MET A 140 33.31 42.50 -53.46
CA MET A 140 34.35 43.45 -53.09
C MET A 140 35.20 42.89 -51.95
N VAL A 141 36.48 42.73 -52.27
CA VAL A 141 37.62 42.44 -51.39
C VAL A 141 38.33 43.78 -51.15
N ALA A 142 38.75 44.04 -49.91
CA ALA A 142 39.85 44.94 -49.56
C ALA A 142 40.29 44.50 -48.14
N THR A 143 41.38 43.74 -47.98
CA THR A 143 42.80 44.16 -47.85
C THR A 143 43.05 45.16 -46.72
N TRP A 144 43.87 44.67 -45.78
CA TRP A 144 44.54 45.28 -44.63
C TRP A 144 44.85 46.78 -44.75
N ASP A 145 44.61 47.51 -43.66
CA ASP A 145 45.39 48.69 -43.31
C ASP A 145 45.68 48.69 -41.82
N ASP A 146 46.89 49.18 -41.54
CA ASP A 146 47.81 48.93 -40.44
C ASP A 146 47.80 50.17 -39.53
N SER A 147 47.70 49.98 -38.21
CA SER A 147 47.88 51.06 -37.24
C SER A 147 48.24 50.48 -35.88
N ASP A 148 49.55 50.40 -35.62
CA ASP A 148 50.13 50.33 -34.29
C ASP A 148 49.88 51.64 -33.53
N GLU A 149 49.47 51.56 -32.25
CA GLU A 149 50.03 52.37 -31.16
C GLU A 149 49.53 51.89 -29.78
N SER A 150 50.50 51.67 -28.86
CA SER A 150 50.39 51.76 -27.39
C SER A 150 49.96 50.54 -26.53
N SER A 151 50.99 49.80 -26.08
CA SER A 151 51.35 49.57 -24.65
C SER A 151 50.23 49.52 -23.59
N SER A 152 50.04 48.36 -22.95
CA SER A 152 50.18 48.17 -21.48
C SER A 152 49.93 46.71 -21.09
N ASP A 153 50.83 46.18 -20.26
CA ASP A 153 50.78 45.00 -19.39
C ASP A 153 49.47 44.20 -19.29
N GLU A 154 49.52 42.88 -19.49
CA GLU A 154 48.88 41.82 -18.67
C GLU A 154 49.22 40.40 -19.23
N ASP A 155 50.51 40.01 -19.26
CA ASP A 155 50.97 38.67 -19.71
C ASP A 155 50.79 37.54 -18.66
N THR A 156 49.85 37.67 -17.73
CA THR A 156 49.68 36.71 -16.62
C THR A 156 48.54 35.70 -16.83
N GLN A 157 47.59 35.95 -17.73
CA GLN A 157 46.42 35.08 -17.92
C GLN A 157 46.66 33.94 -18.93
N GLU A 158 47.51 34.16 -19.94
CA GLU A 158 47.80 33.19 -21.00
C GLU A 158 48.67 32.02 -20.48
N GLN A 159 49.59 32.31 -19.54
CA GLN A 159 50.44 31.30 -18.90
C GLN A 159 49.66 30.42 -17.93
N VAL A 160 48.67 30.98 -17.22
CA VAL A 160 47.78 30.23 -16.32
C VAL A 160 46.89 29.27 -17.11
N ALA A 161 46.44 29.67 -18.31
CA ALA A 161 45.65 28.79 -19.18
C ALA A 161 46.46 27.57 -19.66
N GLN A 162 47.73 27.76 -20.02
CA GLN A 162 48.61 26.65 -20.43
C GLN A 162 49.01 25.74 -19.26
N LEU A 163 49.23 26.32 -18.07
CA LEU A 163 49.53 25.53 -16.86
C LEU A 163 48.30 24.73 -16.38
N ALA A 164 47.10 25.31 -16.51
CA ALA A 164 45.85 24.63 -16.20
C ALA A 164 45.58 23.49 -17.19
N LEU A 165 45.83 23.70 -18.49
CA LEU A 165 45.70 22.64 -19.51
C LEU A 165 46.62 21.44 -19.24
N MET A 166 47.87 21.67 -18.81
CA MET A 166 48.80 20.59 -18.46
C MET A 166 48.41 19.83 -17.17
N ALA A 167 47.71 20.47 -16.23
CA ALA A 167 47.27 19.85 -14.98
C ALA A 167 45.99 19.00 -15.12
N PHE A 168 45.27 19.10 -16.25
CA PHE A 168 44.10 18.27 -16.56
C PHE A 168 44.41 17.13 -17.55
N GLU A 169 45.63 17.05 -18.09
CA GLU A 169 46.06 15.96 -19.00
C GLU A 169 46.77 14.79 -18.28
N GLU A 170 46.76 14.76 -16.94
CA GLU A 170 47.12 13.57 -16.16
C GLU A 170 45.85 12.80 -15.76
N GLU A 171 44.94 12.58 -16.72
CA GLU A 171 43.99 11.49 -16.61
C GLU A 171 44.75 10.21 -16.93
N GLU A 172 44.99 9.42 -15.88
CA GLU A 172 45.28 8.00 -16.03
C GLU A 172 44.31 7.46 -17.08
N GLU A 173 44.83 7.05 -18.24
CA GLU A 173 44.12 6.15 -19.14
C GLU A 173 43.91 4.85 -18.35
N GLU A 174 42.92 4.84 -17.45
CA GLU A 174 42.21 3.64 -17.08
C GLU A 174 41.64 3.15 -18.41
N GLU A 175 42.37 2.20 -19.00
CA GLU A 175 41.99 1.42 -20.15
C GLU A 175 40.63 0.78 -19.81
N SER A 176 39.57 1.54 -20.04
CA SER A 176 38.21 1.08 -19.86
C SER A 176 38.04 0.02 -20.93
N GLU A 177 38.15 -1.25 -20.54
CA GLU A 177 37.92 -2.40 -21.39
C GLU A 177 36.63 -2.14 -22.18
N GLU A 178 36.80 -1.76 -23.45
CA GLU A 178 35.71 -1.26 -24.27
C GLU A 178 34.89 -2.49 -24.66
N VAL A 179 33.88 -2.80 -23.84
CA VAL A 179 33.04 -4.00 -23.99
C VAL A 179 32.55 -4.07 -25.43
N THR A 180 32.96 -5.14 -26.11
CA THR A 180 32.69 -5.29 -27.54
C THR A 180 31.19 -5.49 -27.77
N TYR A 181 30.69 -5.02 -28.91
CA TYR A 181 29.27 -5.13 -29.25
C TYR A 181 28.74 -6.58 -29.17
N ASP A 182 29.59 -7.54 -29.52
CA ASP A 182 29.30 -8.97 -29.47
C ASP A 182 29.15 -9.48 -28.02
N GLU A 183 29.96 -9.00 -27.07
CA GLU A 183 29.81 -9.32 -25.64
C GLU A 183 28.50 -8.77 -25.07
N LEU A 184 28.09 -7.57 -25.49
CA LEU A 184 26.83 -6.97 -25.05
C LEU A 184 25.61 -7.76 -25.54
N ILE A 185 25.67 -8.31 -26.75
CA ILE A 185 24.62 -9.20 -27.29
C ILE A 185 24.53 -10.48 -26.45
N ILE A 186 25.67 -11.13 -26.18
CA ILE A 186 25.72 -12.36 -25.37
C ILE A 186 25.16 -12.11 -23.97
N MET A 187 25.45 -10.95 -23.38
CA MET A 187 24.89 -10.55 -22.10
C MET A 187 23.38 -10.37 -22.15
N CYS A 188 22.85 -9.71 -23.21
CA CYS A 188 21.41 -9.55 -23.38
C CYS A 188 20.69 -10.90 -23.57
N GLU A 189 21.26 -11.84 -24.31
CA GLU A 189 20.70 -13.19 -24.49
C GLU A 189 20.66 -13.96 -23.16
N LYS A 190 21.73 -13.87 -22.35
CA LYS A 190 21.77 -14.46 -21.01
C LYS A 190 20.70 -13.87 -20.10
N TYR A 191 20.55 -12.53 -20.08
CA TYR A 191 19.51 -11.87 -19.31
C TYR A 191 18.11 -12.26 -19.77
N ASN A 192 17.86 -12.37 -21.08
CA ASN A 192 16.58 -12.83 -21.63
C ASN A 192 16.26 -14.27 -21.19
N SER A 193 17.25 -15.16 -21.16
CA SER A 193 17.09 -16.53 -20.65
C SER A 193 16.70 -16.54 -19.16
N ILE A 194 17.37 -15.71 -18.34
CA ILE A 194 17.05 -15.55 -16.91
C ILE A 194 15.63 -15.01 -16.75
N ILE A 195 15.27 -13.94 -17.47
CA ILE A 195 13.93 -13.34 -17.45
C ILE A 195 12.86 -14.38 -17.79
N ALA A 196 13.08 -15.19 -18.83
CA ALA A 196 12.15 -16.25 -19.20
C ALA A 196 11.99 -17.32 -18.10
N SER A 197 13.09 -17.70 -17.44
CA SER A 197 13.06 -18.64 -16.32
C SER A 197 12.31 -18.09 -15.10
N LEU A 198 12.53 -16.81 -14.78
CA LEU A 198 11.86 -16.12 -13.69
C LEU A 198 10.36 -15.95 -13.99
N LYS A 199 9.99 -15.59 -15.22
CA LYS A 199 8.58 -15.48 -15.63
C LYS A 199 7.83 -16.80 -15.47
N LYS A 200 8.46 -17.94 -15.78
CA LYS A 200 7.91 -19.27 -15.50
C LYS A 200 7.74 -19.53 -14.01
N LYS A 201 8.75 -19.18 -13.20
CA LYS A 201 8.70 -19.39 -11.75
C LYS A 201 7.63 -18.54 -11.07
N VAL A 202 7.47 -17.28 -11.49
CA VAL A 202 6.38 -16.39 -11.04
C VAL A 202 5.04 -17.02 -11.37
N LYS A 203 4.84 -17.50 -12.60
CA LYS A 203 3.58 -18.15 -13.00
C LYS A 203 3.24 -19.40 -12.18
N ILE A 204 4.24 -20.16 -11.73
CA ILE A 204 4.03 -21.30 -10.84
C ILE A 204 3.61 -20.82 -9.44
N LEU A 205 4.35 -19.86 -8.88
CA LEU A 205 4.09 -19.31 -7.55
C LEU A 205 2.72 -18.61 -7.46
N THR A 206 2.27 -17.94 -8.52
CA THR A 206 0.93 -17.33 -8.56
C THR A 206 -0.14 -18.40 -8.43
N ASN A 207 -0.04 -19.50 -9.18
CA ASN A 207 -1.00 -20.60 -9.11
C ASN A 207 -0.99 -21.27 -7.72
N GLU A 208 0.18 -21.53 -7.15
CA GLU A 208 0.30 -22.10 -5.79
C GLU A 208 -0.32 -21.18 -4.73
N ASN A 209 -0.16 -19.86 -4.86
CA ASN A 209 -0.79 -18.89 -3.96
C ASN A 209 -2.32 -18.88 -4.08
N ASP A 210 -2.85 -18.96 -5.31
CA ASP A 210 -4.29 -19.04 -5.52
C ASP A 210 -4.88 -20.33 -4.89
N GLU A 211 -4.20 -21.47 -5.08
CA GLU A 211 -4.57 -22.73 -4.43
C GLU A 211 -4.55 -22.61 -2.89
N LEU A 212 -3.49 -22.04 -2.30
CA LEU A 212 -3.39 -21.84 -0.86
C LEU A 212 -4.51 -20.94 -0.32
N LYS A 213 -4.86 -19.86 -1.03
CA LYS A 213 -5.95 -18.96 -0.66
C LYS A 213 -7.30 -19.69 -0.65
N THR A 214 -7.56 -20.56 -1.63
CA THR A 214 -8.78 -21.37 -1.66
C THR A 214 -8.87 -22.38 -0.50
N ILE A 215 -7.73 -23.01 -0.15
CA ILE A 215 -7.64 -23.96 0.97
C ILE A 215 -7.89 -23.26 2.31
N ASP A 216 -7.34 -22.06 2.51
CA ASP A 216 -7.51 -21.31 3.75
C ASP A 216 -8.97 -20.89 3.96
N LEU A 217 -9.60 -20.34 2.91
CA LEU A 217 -11.02 -20.01 2.92
C LEU A 217 -11.90 -21.23 3.19
N THR A 218 -11.59 -22.40 2.58
CA THR A 218 -12.38 -23.62 2.84
C THR A 218 -12.23 -24.13 4.27
N LYS A 219 -11.04 -24.04 4.88
CA LYS A 219 -10.86 -24.38 6.30
C LYS A 219 -11.66 -23.47 7.21
N GLU A 220 -11.66 -22.17 6.94
CA GLU A 220 -12.42 -21.19 7.73
C GLU A 220 -13.94 -21.43 7.60
N ILE A 221 -14.43 -21.70 6.37
CA ILE A 221 -15.83 -22.06 6.12
C ILE A 221 -16.22 -23.32 6.89
N ASN A 222 -15.40 -24.38 6.82
CA ASN A 222 -15.67 -25.62 7.53
C ASN A 222 -15.73 -25.42 9.05
N SER A 223 -14.82 -24.60 9.60
CA SER A 223 -14.86 -24.24 11.03
C SER A 223 -16.13 -23.48 11.41
N LYS A 224 -16.58 -22.53 10.58
CA LYS A 224 -17.81 -21.77 10.82
C LYS A 224 -19.04 -22.67 10.72
N ASN A 225 -19.08 -23.58 9.73
CA ASN A 225 -20.18 -24.53 9.57
C ASN A 225 -20.35 -25.43 10.80
N VAL A 226 -19.26 -25.98 11.35
CA VAL A 226 -19.34 -26.77 12.60
C VAL A 226 -19.91 -25.95 13.76
N LYS A 227 -19.58 -24.66 13.84
CA LYS A 227 -20.14 -23.78 14.88
C LYS A 227 -21.61 -23.46 14.64
N ILE A 228 -22.03 -23.30 13.38
CA ILE A 228 -23.43 -23.12 12.99
C ILE A 228 -24.24 -24.35 13.39
N ASP A 229 -23.79 -25.57 13.05
CA ASP A 229 -24.50 -26.81 13.40
C ASP A 229 -24.70 -26.95 14.92
N PHE A 230 -23.69 -26.54 15.71
CA PHE A 230 -23.81 -26.53 17.17
C PHE A 230 -24.88 -25.54 17.66
N LEU A 231 -24.87 -24.31 17.12
CA LEU A 231 -25.82 -23.27 17.49
C LEU A 231 -27.24 -23.61 17.03
N GLU A 232 -27.42 -24.23 15.86
CA GLU A 232 -28.73 -24.68 15.37
C GLU A 232 -29.35 -25.74 16.29
N ASN A 233 -28.54 -26.67 16.80
CA ASN A 233 -28.99 -27.64 17.78
C ASN A 233 -29.40 -26.97 19.11
N GLU A 234 -28.62 -26.01 19.59
CA GLU A 234 -28.93 -25.27 20.82
C GLU A 234 -30.21 -24.43 20.68
N VAL A 235 -30.40 -23.76 19.54
CA VAL A 235 -31.63 -23.04 19.22
C VAL A 235 -32.82 -24.00 19.18
N SER A 236 -32.68 -25.15 18.51
CA SER A 236 -33.75 -26.16 18.44
C SER A 236 -34.17 -26.65 19.83
N HIS A 237 -33.22 -26.90 20.72
CA HIS A 237 -33.49 -27.28 22.11
C HIS A 237 -34.25 -26.17 22.87
N LEU A 238 -33.77 -24.92 22.78
CA LEU A 238 -34.42 -23.79 23.45
C LEU A 238 -35.83 -23.50 22.91
N GLU A 239 -36.07 -23.72 21.62
CA GLU A 239 -37.41 -23.60 21.03
C GLU A 239 -38.38 -24.65 21.60
N GLU A 240 -37.91 -25.87 21.80
CA GLU A 240 -38.71 -26.94 22.39
C GLU A 240 -39.02 -26.66 23.87
N GLU A 241 -38.04 -26.20 24.64
CA GLU A 241 -38.24 -25.76 26.02
C GLU A 241 -39.25 -24.59 26.10
N ASN A 242 -39.13 -23.59 25.22
CA ASN A 242 -40.09 -22.48 25.17
C ASN A 242 -41.51 -22.93 24.83
N LYS A 243 -41.67 -23.90 23.91
CA LYS A 243 -42.99 -24.51 23.62
C LYS A 243 -43.56 -25.19 24.86
N ASN A 244 -42.75 -25.94 25.61
CA ASN A 244 -43.17 -26.61 26.83
C ASN A 244 -43.58 -25.61 27.92
N LEU A 245 -42.75 -24.60 28.18
CA LEU A 245 -43.05 -23.53 29.14
C LEU A 245 -44.32 -22.77 28.74
N LYS A 246 -44.55 -22.56 27.45
CA LYS A 246 -45.77 -21.92 26.96
C LYS A 246 -47.03 -22.73 27.31
N ILE A 247 -46.99 -24.06 27.13
CA ILE A 247 -48.07 -24.96 27.50
C ILE A 247 -48.33 -24.90 29.01
N GLU A 248 -47.27 -24.92 29.83
CA GLU A 248 -47.38 -24.83 31.28
C GLU A 248 -47.99 -23.51 31.74
N VAL A 249 -47.56 -22.38 31.17
CA VAL A 249 -48.14 -21.06 31.45
C VAL A 249 -49.62 -21.01 31.09
N ASP A 250 -50.04 -21.56 29.95
CA ASP A 250 -51.44 -21.55 29.54
C ASP A 250 -52.29 -22.48 30.44
N ALA A 251 -51.74 -23.61 30.90
CA ALA A 251 -52.36 -24.46 31.90
C ALA A 251 -52.53 -23.73 33.24
N LEU A 252 -51.47 -23.09 33.74
CA LEU A 252 -51.50 -22.31 34.98
C LEU A 252 -52.51 -21.16 34.90
N LYS A 253 -52.55 -20.40 33.80
CA LYS A 253 -53.56 -19.35 33.57
C LYS A 253 -54.97 -19.91 33.67
N LYS A 254 -55.23 -21.08 33.07
CA LYS A 254 -56.55 -21.75 33.16
C LYS A 254 -56.89 -22.15 34.60
N THR A 255 -55.92 -22.61 35.38
CA THR A 255 -56.14 -22.91 36.82
C THR A 255 -56.39 -21.65 37.62
N PHE A 256 -55.67 -20.56 37.34
CA PHE A 256 -55.84 -19.27 37.99
C PHE A 256 -57.20 -18.65 37.71
N SER A 257 -57.70 -18.69 36.47
CA SER A 257 -59.06 -18.20 36.15
C SER A 257 -60.14 -18.96 36.93
N LYS A 258 -59.99 -20.29 37.07
CA LYS A 258 -60.92 -21.09 37.90
C LYS A 258 -60.84 -20.69 39.37
N PHE A 259 -59.62 -20.56 39.90
CA PHE A 259 -59.41 -20.13 41.28
C PHE A 259 -60.00 -18.73 41.55
N SER A 260 -59.76 -17.77 40.65
CA SER A 260 -60.33 -16.43 40.70
C SER A 260 -61.85 -16.45 40.75
N SER A 261 -62.51 -17.21 39.87
CA SER A 261 -63.98 -17.33 39.88
C SER A 261 -64.51 -17.98 41.16
N SER A 262 -63.79 -18.95 41.71
CA SER A 262 -64.15 -19.57 42.99
C SER A 262 -63.97 -18.60 44.16
N SER A 263 -62.93 -17.77 44.14
CA SER A 263 -62.67 -16.76 45.16
C SER A 263 -63.76 -15.69 45.18
N GLU A 264 -64.15 -15.19 44.01
CA GLU A 264 -65.23 -14.19 43.89
C GLU A 264 -66.57 -14.74 44.39
N ASN A 265 -66.89 -16.01 44.07
CA ASN A 265 -68.07 -16.68 44.62
C ASN A 265 -68.03 -16.79 46.16
N LEU A 266 -66.85 -17.06 46.74
CA LEU A 266 -66.68 -17.15 48.19
C LEU A 266 -66.79 -15.77 48.87
N GLU A 267 -66.21 -14.73 48.29
CA GLU A 267 -66.36 -13.35 48.76
C GLU A 267 -67.83 -12.90 48.73
N ASN A 268 -68.54 -13.20 47.64
CA ASN A 268 -69.97 -12.92 47.52
C ASN A 268 -70.79 -13.64 48.62
N LEU A 269 -70.47 -14.91 48.91
CA LEU A 269 -71.14 -15.67 49.97
C LEU A 269 -70.87 -15.07 51.36
N LEU A 270 -69.61 -14.74 51.65
CA LEU A 270 -69.22 -14.12 52.92
C LEU A 270 -69.86 -12.73 53.11
N GLY A 271 -69.98 -11.94 52.03
CA GLY A 271 -70.65 -10.63 52.09
C GLY A 271 -72.15 -10.70 52.36
N ILE A 272 -72.81 -11.81 51.99
CA ILE A 272 -74.24 -12.04 52.27
C ILE A 272 -74.46 -12.57 53.70
N GLN A 273 -73.43 -13.13 54.34
CA GLN A 273 -73.56 -13.68 55.68
C GLN A 273 -73.68 -12.56 56.72
N MET A 274 -74.92 -12.25 57.12
CA MET A 274 -75.24 -11.35 58.21
C MET A 274 -74.47 -11.74 59.49
N CYS A 275 -73.85 -10.75 60.14
CA CYS A 275 -73.21 -10.93 61.43
C CYS A 275 -74.22 -11.53 62.42
N VAL A 276 -73.97 -12.76 62.86
CA VAL A 276 -74.80 -13.52 63.83
C VAL A 276 -74.89 -12.82 65.21
N PHE A 277 -74.25 -11.65 65.37
CA PHE A 277 -74.28 -10.82 66.57
C PHE A 277 -75.27 -9.65 66.51
N ASP A 278 -75.96 -9.39 65.38
CA ASP A 278 -77.04 -8.40 65.33
C ASP A 278 -78.31 -8.95 65.99
N LYS A 279 -78.32 -8.95 67.33
CA LYS A 279 -79.45 -9.32 68.20
C LYS A 279 -80.53 -8.21 68.28
N ALA A 280 -80.63 -7.32 67.29
CA ALA A 280 -81.52 -6.16 67.37
C ALA A 280 -83.03 -6.48 67.25
N GLU A 281 -83.42 -7.73 66.99
CA GLU A 281 -84.84 -8.10 66.79
C GLU A 281 -85.40 -9.20 67.71
N LEU A 282 -84.61 -9.73 68.65
CA LEU A 282 -85.15 -10.67 69.66
C LEU A 282 -85.75 -9.87 70.81
N GLY A 283 -86.98 -9.38 70.59
CA GLY A 283 -87.79 -8.71 71.58
C GLY A 283 -87.87 -9.50 72.88
N TYR A 284 -87.26 -8.94 73.92
CA TYR A 284 -87.57 -9.24 75.32
C TYR A 284 -87.89 -7.90 75.98
N GLU A 285 -89.18 -7.58 76.04
CA GLU A 285 -89.79 -6.77 77.11
C GLU A 285 -90.43 -7.72 78.13
#